data_AF-A0A7C6YVQ9-F1
#
_entry.id   AF-A0A7C6YVQ9-F1
#
_cell.length_a   1.000
_cell.length_b   1.000
_cell.length_c   1.000
_cell.angle_alpha   90.00
_cell.angle_beta   90.00
_cell.angle_gamma   90.00
#
_symmetry.space_group_name_H-M   'P 1'
#
loop_
_entity.id
_entity.type
_entity.pdbx_description
1 polymer ?
#
loop_
_entity_poly.entity_id
_entity_poly.type
_entity_poly.pdbx_seq_one_letter_code
_entity_poly.pdbx_strand_id
1 'polypeptide(L)'
;METKRLILRAWAEEDLADLFRYAQVPGVGEMAGWAHHKSIADSKAVLADFRQKKEVLALYHKRDKRVIGSLGLHKSWAPALTRYSKLKIREIGYVLAKDYWGRGLMP
;
A
#
# COMPACT_ATOMS: atom_id res chain seq x y z
N MET A 1 -0.13 13.96 -0.11
CA MET A 1 1.29 14.37 0.09
C MET A 1 2.04 14.18 -1.21
N GLU A 2 2.99 15.05 -1.52
CA GLU A 2 3.69 15.02 -2.80
C GLU A 2 5.19 15.26 -2.60
N THR A 3 6.01 14.56 -3.38
CA THR A 3 7.46 14.73 -3.45
C THR A 3 7.86 14.99 -4.90
N LYS A 4 9.16 15.19 -5.17
CA LYS A 4 9.65 15.35 -6.56
C LYS A 4 9.28 14.15 -7.47
N ARG A 5 9.25 12.92 -6.93
CA ARG A 5 9.08 11.68 -7.72
C ARG A 5 7.72 10.99 -7.53
N LEU A 6 7.06 11.24 -6.40
CA LEU A 6 5.91 10.45 -5.94
C LEU A 6 4.76 11.34 -5.49
N ILE A 7 3.54 10.83 -5.65
CA ILE A 7 2.32 11.36 -5.03
C ILE A 7 1.74 10.26 -4.16
N LEU A 8 1.41 10.59 -2.92
CA LEU A 8 0.65 9.73 -2.02
C LEU A 8 -0.77 10.27 -1.93
N ARG A 9 -1.74 9.48 -2.41
CA ARG A 9 -3.15 9.87 -2.58
C ARG A 9 -4.11 8.72 -2.26
N ALA A 10 -5.40 9.05 -2.15
CA ALA A 10 -6.45 8.04 -2.08
C ALA A 10 -6.45 7.16 -3.36
N TRP A 11 -6.89 5.92 -3.19
CA TRP A 11 -7.13 4.99 -4.30
C TRP A 11 -8.31 5.40 -5.16
N ALA A 12 -8.20 5.19 -6.46
CA ALA A 12 -9.22 5.42 -7.46
C ALA A 12 -9.53 4.11 -8.22
N GLU A 13 -10.64 4.05 -8.95
CA GLU A 13 -11.04 2.81 -9.67
C GLU A 13 -10.07 2.47 -10.79
N GLU A 14 -9.50 3.51 -11.40
CA GLU A 14 -8.56 3.45 -12.51
C GLU A 14 -7.23 2.82 -12.09
N ASP A 15 -6.93 2.75 -10.78
CA ASP A 15 -5.71 2.15 -10.25
C ASP A 15 -5.75 0.60 -10.24
N LEU A 16 -6.89 -0.03 -10.59
CA LEU A 16 -7.07 -1.48 -10.53
C LEU A 16 -5.99 -2.25 -11.31
N ALA A 17 -5.72 -1.80 -12.54
CA ALA A 17 -4.72 -2.45 -13.39
C ALA A 17 -3.31 -2.34 -12.78
N ASP A 18 -2.98 -1.19 -12.20
CA ASP A 18 -1.69 -0.96 -11.56
C ASP A 18 -1.53 -1.75 -10.26
N LEU A 19 -2.58 -1.84 -9.45
CA LEU A 19 -2.61 -2.67 -8.26
C LEU A 19 -2.34 -4.13 -8.63
N PHE A 20 -3.10 -4.69 -9.58
CA PHE A 20 -2.92 -6.07 -10.00
C PHE A 20 -1.53 -6.31 -10.59
N ARG A 21 -0.98 -5.35 -11.36
CA ARG A 21 0.34 -5.46 -11.97
C ARG A 21 1.42 -5.80 -10.97
N TYR A 22 1.47 -5.10 -9.82
CA TYR A 22 2.50 -5.39 -8.82
C TYR A 22 2.07 -6.45 -7.80
N ALA A 23 0.77 -6.53 -7.49
CA ALA A 23 0.27 -7.44 -6.48
C ALA A 23 0.26 -8.92 -6.93
N GLN A 24 0.24 -9.18 -8.24
CA GLN A 24 0.37 -10.55 -8.76
C GLN A 24 1.79 -11.12 -8.72
N VAL A 25 2.80 -10.28 -8.46
CA VAL A 25 4.20 -10.70 -8.50
C VAL A 25 4.53 -11.49 -7.22
N PRO A 26 4.93 -12.78 -7.33
CA PRO A 26 5.28 -13.57 -6.16
C PRO A 26 6.42 -12.93 -5.36
N GLY A 27 6.25 -12.91 -4.03
CA GLY A 27 7.17 -12.31 -3.08
C GLY A 27 6.86 -10.84 -2.76
N VAL A 28 6.02 -10.15 -3.53
CA VAL A 28 5.67 -8.74 -3.24
C VAL A 28 4.65 -8.66 -2.11
N GLY A 29 3.54 -9.39 -2.24
CA GLY A 29 2.51 -9.41 -1.21
C GLY A 29 2.99 -10.12 0.05
N GLU A 30 3.74 -11.22 -0.12
CA GLU A 30 4.13 -12.10 0.98
C GLU A 30 5.03 -11.38 1.98
N MET A 31 5.91 -10.50 1.50
CA MET A 31 6.74 -9.64 2.36
C MET A 31 5.91 -8.62 3.15
N ALA A 32 4.69 -8.32 2.70
CA ALA A 32 3.74 -7.45 3.38
C ALA A 32 2.62 -8.24 4.12
N GLY A 33 2.74 -9.57 4.21
CA GLY A 33 1.83 -10.43 4.98
C GLY A 33 0.55 -10.87 4.27
N TRP A 34 0.46 -10.74 2.95
CA TRP A 34 -0.68 -11.23 2.15
C TRP A 34 -0.22 -12.02 0.93
N ALA A 35 -1.03 -12.97 0.44
CA ALA A 35 -0.65 -13.76 -0.73
C ALA A 35 -0.74 -12.92 -2.01
N HIS A 36 0.19 -13.09 -2.96
CA HIS A 36 0.09 -12.45 -4.27
C HIS A 36 -1.29 -12.70 -4.92
N HIS A 37 -1.79 -11.69 -5.62
CA HIS A 37 -3.10 -11.75 -6.26
C HIS A 37 -3.05 -12.72 -7.45
N LYS A 38 -3.99 -13.66 -7.50
CA LYS A 38 -4.06 -14.66 -8.57
C LYS A 38 -4.91 -14.19 -9.75
N SER A 39 -5.77 -13.20 -9.50
CA SER A 39 -6.66 -12.64 -10.52
C SER A 39 -6.85 -11.14 -10.36
N ILE A 40 -7.32 -10.49 -11.44
CA ILE A 40 -7.75 -9.09 -11.37
C ILE A 40 -8.96 -8.92 -10.44
N ALA A 41 -9.78 -9.97 -10.25
CA ALA A 41 -10.90 -9.95 -9.32
C ALA A 41 -10.44 -9.85 -7.86
N ASP A 42 -9.35 -10.54 -7.49
CA ASP A 42 -8.73 -10.43 -6.16
C ASP A 42 -8.32 -8.97 -5.90
N SER A 43 -7.67 -8.35 -6.90
CA SER A 43 -7.26 -6.95 -6.84
C SER A 43 -8.45 -6.00 -6.73
N LYS A 44 -9.55 -6.30 -7.43
CA LYS A 44 -10.77 -5.50 -7.38
C LYS A 44 -11.39 -5.52 -5.99
N ALA A 45 -11.40 -6.68 -5.31
CA ALA A 45 -11.88 -6.80 -3.94
C ALA A 45 -11.00 -5.99 -2.97
N VAL A 46 -9.68 -6.11 -3.08
CA VAL A 46 -8.73 -5.34 -2.25
C VAL A 46 -8.84 -3.83 -2.49
N LEU A 47 -8.96 -3.40 -3.75
CA LEU A 47 -9.14 -1.99 -4.10
C LEU A 47 -10.42 -1.40 -3.50
N ALA A 48 -11.52 -2.16 -3.55
CA ALA A 48 -12.77 -1.75 -2.93
C ALA A 48 -12.62 -1.55 -1.42
N ASP A 49 -11.92 -2.48 -0.74
CA ASP A 49 -11.63 -2.39 0.69
C ASP A 49 -10.76 -1.16 1.03
N PHE A 50 -9.71 -0.88 0.25
CA PHE A 50 -8.87 0.29 0.44
C PHE A 50 -9.65 1.61 0.30
N ARG A 51 -10.54 1.70 -0.70
CA ARG A 51 -11.40 2.87 -0.91
C ARG A 51 -12.42 3.05 0.21
N GLN A 52 -12.96 1.96 0.75
CA GLN A 52 -13.93 1.99 1.83
C GLN A 52 -13.28 2.38 3.17
N LYS A 53 -12.18 1.73 3.56
CA LYS A 53 -11.52 1.94 4.86
C LYS A 53 -10.72 3.22 4.91
N LYS A 54 -10.18 3.69 3.78
CA LYS A 54 -9.35 4.91 3.68
C LYS A 54 -8.10 4.90 4.58
N GLU A 55 -7.64 3.72 4.99
CA GLU A 55 -6.42 3.55 5.78
C GLU A 55 -5.18 3.32 4.90
N VAL A 56 -5.37 2.98 3.63
CA VAL A 56 -4.31 2.69 2.67
C VAL A 56 -4.34 3.73 1.56
N LEU A 57 -3.17 4.26 1.21
CA LEU A 57 -2.97 5.25 0.16
C LEU A 57 -2.17 4.65 -1.00
N ALA A 58 -2.53 5.03 -2.21
CA ALA A 58 -1.83 4.67 -3.43
C ALA A 58 -0.54 5.48 -3.58
N LEU A 59 0.56 4.79 -3.88
CA LEU A 59 1.85 5.42 -4.20
C LEU A 59 1.99 5.60 -5.72
N TYR A 60 1.73 6.80 -6.21
CA TYR A 60 1.76 7.13 -7.63
C TYR A 60 3.13 7.66 -8.05
N HIS A 61 3.73 7.06 -9.07
CA HIS A 61 5.02 7.47 -9.63
C HIS A 61 4.82 8.44 -10.80
N LYS A 62 5.28 9.68 -10.62
CA LYS A 62 4.98 10.78 -11.56
C LYS A 62 5.53 10.55 -12.96
N ARG A 63 6.74 10.01 -13.07
CA ARG A 63 7.39 9.80 -14.38
C ARG A 63 6.68 8.73 -15.18
N ASP A 64 6.38 7.61 -14.55
CA ASP A 64 5.81 6.44 -15.23
C ASP A 64 4.26 6.46 -15.23
N LYS A 65 3.70 7.53 -14.65
CA LYS A 65 2.28 7.90 -14.61
C LYS A 65 1.36 6.78 -14.12
N ARG A 66 1.80 6.04 -13.11
CA ARG A 66 1.12 4.84 -12.63
C ARG A 66 1.29 4.62 -11.13
N VAL A 67 0.42 3.83 -10.52
CA VAL A 67 0.60 3.36 -9.14
C VAL A 67 1.64 2.25 -9.10
N ILE A 68 2.56 2.35 -8.13
CA ILE A 68 3.70 1.45 -7.99
C ILE A 68 3.79 0.84 -6.58
N GLY A 69 2.76 0.97 -5.76
CA GLY A 69 2.77 0.49 -4.39
C GLY A 69 1.71 1.16 -3.53
N SER A 70 1.81 0.96 -2.22
CA SER A 70 0.87 1.53 -1.27
C SER A 70 1.52 1.79 0.09
N LEU A 71 0.88 2.67 0.87
CA LEU A 71 1.23 2.94 2.26
C LEU A 71 -0.05 2.89 3.10
N GLY A 72 -0.07 2.01 4.09
CA GLY A 72 -1.14 1.86 5.07
C GLY A 72 -0.78 2.53 6.39
N LEU A 73 -1.76 3.22 6.99
CA LEU A 73 -1.67 3.78 8.33
C LEU A 73 -2.76 3.16 9.22
N HIS A 74 -2.39 2.11 9.94
CA HIS A 74 -3.31 1.26 10.69
C HIS A 74 -3.35 1.63 12.16
N LYS A 75 -4.44 1.25 12.83
CA LYS A 75 -4.49 1.25 14.30
C LYS A 75 -3.44 0.28 14.82
N SER A 76 -2.67 0.70 15.81
CA SER A 76 -1.70 -0.20 16.42
C SER A 76 -2.36 -1.13 17.44
N TRP A 77 -1.77 -2.31 17.65
CA TRP A 77 -2.10 -3.18 18.77
C TRP A 77 -1.67 -2.59 20.13
N ALA A 78 -0.73 -1.64 20.14
CA ALA A 78 -0.10 -1.13 21.35
C ALA A 78 -1.05 -0.62 22.44
N PRO A 79 -2.16 0.10 22.14
CA PRO A 79 -3.09 0.57 23.17
C PRO A 79 -3.74 -0.54 24.01
N ALA A 80 -3.75 -1.80 23.53
CA ALA A 80 -4.23 -2.94 24.29
C ALA A 80 -3.30 -3.32 25.47
N LEU A 81 -2.05 -2.83 25.49
CA LEU A 81 -1.14 -2.99 26.61
C LEU A 81 -1.16 -1.75 27.51
N THR A 82 -1.41 -1.96 28.81
CA THR A 82 -1.51 -0.87 29.81
C THR A 82 -0.30 0.07 29.80
N ARG A 83 0.92 -0.44 29.52
CA ARG A 83 2.14 0.37 29.42
C ARG A 83 2.16 1.38 28.26
N TYR A 84 1.36 1.16 27.21
CA TYR A 84 1.32 1.99 26.01
C TYR A 84 -0.04 2.69 25.79
N SER A 85 -1.02 2.44 26.65
CA SER A 85 -2.40 2.92 26.49
C SER A 85 -2.54 4.46 26.43
N LYS A 86 -1.58 5.19 26.99
CA LYS A 86 -1.53 6.67 26.97
C LYS A 86 -0.79 7.24 25.76
N LEU A 87 -0.15 6.41 24.93
CA LEU A 87 0.63 6.86 23.78
C LEU A 87 -0.23 6.86 22.50
N LYS A 88 0.06 7.81 21.60
CA LYS A 88 -0.58 7.87 20.27
C LYS A 88 0.24 7.07 19.26
N ILE A 89 -0.05 5.77 19.16
CA ILE A 89 0.71 4.84 18.31
C ILE A 89 -0.13 4.40 17.10
N ARG A 90 0.52 4.35 15.94
CA ARG A 90 -0.03 3.85 14.68
C ARG A 90 0.97 2.90 14.05
N GLU A 91 0.48 1.96 13.27
CA GLU A 91 1.31 1.05 12.48
C GLU A 91 1.37 1.54 11.04
N ILE A 92 2.56 1.47 10.45
CA ILE A 92 2.79 1.79 9.05
C ILE A 92 3.13 0.50 8.33
N GLY A 93 2.30 0.16 7.35
CA GLY A 93 2.59 -0.88 6.37
C GLY A 93 2.90 -0.24 5.02
N TYR A 94 3.76 -0.86 4.23
CA TYR A 94 3.99 -0.41 2.85
C TYR A 94 4.31 -1.59 1.94
N VAL A 95 4.05 -1.39 0.66
CA VAL A 95 4.49 -2.28 -0.41
C VAL A 95 4.97 -1.45 -1.58
N LEU A 96 6.04 -1.88 -2.21
CA LEU A 96 6.57 -1.28 -3.42
C LEU A 96 6.63 -2.37 -4.49
N ALA A 97 6.26 -2.03 -5.71
CA ALA A 97 6.38 -2.93 -6.85
C ALA A 97 7.85 -3.33 -7.05
N LYS A 98 8.09 -4.62 -7.32
CA LYS A 98 9.42 -5.23 -7.33
C LYS A 98 10.40 -4.56 -8.30
N ASP A 99 9.90 -4.11 -9.44
CA ASP A 99 10.65 -3.37 -10.44
C ASP A 99 11.19 -2.02 -9.92
N TYR A 100 10.65 -1.47 -8.82
CA TYR A 100 11.04 -0.20 -8.23
C TYR A 100 11.93 -0.31 -6.99
N TRP A 101 12.26 -1.53 -6.54
CA TRP A 101 13.12 -1.77 -5.39
C TRP A 101 14.55 -1.22 -5.61
N GLY A 102 15.22 -0.82 -4.53
CA GLY A 102 16.60 -0.31 -4.58
C GLY A 102 16.76 1.10 -5.19
N ARG A 103 15.65 1.81 -5.45
CA ARG A 103 15.67 3.15 -6.09
C ARG A 103 15.53 4.32 -5.11
N GLY A 104 15.60 4.04 -3.80
CA GLY A 104 15.40 5.02 -2.73
C GLY A 104 14.03 5.71 -2.80
N LEU A 105 12.98 4.99 -3.18
CA LEU A 105 11.59 5.48 -3.21
C LEU A 105 10.84 5.17 -1.91
N MET A 106 11.17 4.04 -1.30
CA MET A 106 10.79 3.58 0.04
C MET A 106 12.04 3.00 0.71
N PRO A 107 12.02 2.81 2.05
CA PRO A 107 13.13 2.24 2.81
C PRO A 107 13.60 0.89 2.27
#